data_AF-A0A4Q1CJF0-F1
#
_entry.id   AF-A0A4Q1CJF0-F1
#
_cell.length_a   1.000
_cell.length_b   1.000
_cell.length_c   1.000
_cell.angle_alpha   90.00
_cell.angle_beta   90.00
_cell.angle_gamma   90.00
#
_symmetry.space_group_name_H-M   'P 1'
#
loop_
_entity.id
_entity.type
_entity.pdbx_description
1 polymer ?
#
loop_
_entity_poly.entity_id
_entity_poly.type
_entity_poly.pdbx_seq_one_letter_code
_entity_poly.pdbx_strand_id
1 'polypeptide(L)'
;MQKTLIGLTLIICCLTQSCNSQTGDKSKGDSEQVNKQAPFYSKQLPTGSPRISKEYDSTKIESYDPFIIYKDGSYMIAAEMESKELFDKYNPIFEKYQYSGNGYSWEGHIKQMLEKENPALLKHLQFDPEAGGFYVFADSEKTQRQFADIVSKIFKDIPKLEQYLKTADREKIDD
;
A
#
# COMPACT_ATOMS: atom_id res chain seq x y z
N MET A 1 -42.67 -46.05 10.13
CA MET A 1 -42.17 -47.22 10.92
C MET A 1 -40.97 -47.81 10.20
N GLN A 2 -40.12 -48.58 10.90
CA GLN A 2 -38.82 -49.14 10.45
C GLN A 2 -37.73 -48.04 10.33
N LYS A 3 -36.76 -47.93 11.25
CA LYS A 3 -35.63 -48.83 11.65
C LYS A 3 -34.49 -48.80 10.61
N THR A 4 -33.18 -48.76 10.88
CA THR A 4 -32.23 -48.64 12.03
C THR A 4 -30.85 -49.07 11.43
N LEU A 5 -29.72 -48.80 12.12
CA LEU A 5 -28.36 -49.40 11.99
C LEU A 5 -27.35 -48.59 11.14
N ILE A 6 -26.43 -47.81 11.72
CA ILE A 6 -25.20 -48.12 12.51
C ILE A 6 -24.05 -48.74 11.68
N GLY A 7 -22.91 -48.03 11.69
CA GLY A 7 -21.55 -48.47 11.36
C GLY A 7 -20.62 -47.28 11.61
N LEU A 8 -20.01 -47.10 12.78
CA LEU A 8 -18.98 -47.90 13.46
C LEU A 8 -17.60 -47.86 12.76
N THR A 9 -16.86 -46.81 13.10
CA THR A 9 -15.42 -46.75 13.40
C THR A 9 -14.46 -47.76 12.78
N LEU A 10 -13.42 -47.24 12.10
CA LEU A 10 -12.08 -47.82 12.17
C LEU A 10 -11.05 -46.70 12.42
N ILE A 11 -10.35 -46.78 13.55
CA ILE A 11 -9.16 -45.98 13.88
C ILE A 11 -7.97 -46.93 13.78
N ILE A 12 -6.96 -46.59 12.98
CA ILE A 12 -5.64 -47.23 13.05
C ILE A 12 -4.57 -46.15 13.08
N CYS A 13 -3.85 -46.09 14.19
CA CYS A 13 -2.67 -45.25 14.37
C CYS A 13 -1.44 -45.89 13.75
N CYS A 14 -0.53 -45.09 13.19
CA CYS A 14 0.89 -45.41 13.11
C CYS A 14 1.73 -44.22 13.59
N LEU A 15 2.30 -44.35 14.79
CA LEU A 15 3.35 -43.49 15.36
C LEU A 15 4.61 -44.35 15.59
N THR A 16 5.76 -43.66 15.72
CA THR A 16 7.13 -44.15 16.02
C THR A 16 7.89 -44.79 14.83
N GLN A 17 9.23 -44.64 14.68
CA GLN A 17 10.18 -43.78 15.40
C GLN A 17 11.46 -43.43 14.59
N SER A 18 11.95 -42.19 14.77
CA SER A 18 13.34 -41.79 15.13
C SER A 18 14.54 -42.66 14.69
N CYS A 19 15.47 -42.03 13.95
CA CYS A 19 16.91 -42.24 14.13
C CYS A 19 17.63 -40.89 14.18
N ASN A 20 18.51 -40.72 15.17
CA ASN A 20 19.32 -39.53 15.42
C ASN A 20 20.81 -39.94 15.39
N SER A 21 21.67 -39.17 14.73
CA SER A 21 23.12 -39.20 14.98
C SER A 21 23.77 -37.88 14.53
N GLN A 22 24.55 -37.30 15.43
CA GLN A 22 25.27 -36.05 15.22
C GLN A 22 26.69 -36.32 14.72
N THR A 23 27.15 -35.51 13.77
CA THR A 23 28.53 -35.02 13.73
C THR A 23 28.50 -33.60 13.19
N GLY A 24 29.03 -32.64 13.95
CA GLY A 24 29.00 -31.23 13.55
C GLY A 24 30.18 -30.86 12.66
N ASP A 25 30.02 -29.80 11.88
CA ASP A 25 31.12 -28.95 11.44
C ASP A 25 30.70 -27.47 11.52
N LYS A 26 31.67 -26.58 11.71
CA LYS A 26 31.47 -25.14 11.89
C LYS A 26 31.65 -24.41 10.56
N SER A 27 30.55 -24.11 9.86
CA SER A 27 30.56 -23.13 8.77
C SER A 27 29.67 -21.93 9.09
N LYS A 28 30.32 -20.82 9.42
CA LYS A 28 29.74 -19.48 9.52
C LYS A 28 29.35 -19.02 8.11
N GLY A 29 28.09 -18.65 7.90
CA GLY A 29 27.58 -18.17 6.60
C GLY A 29 26.14 -17.72 6.74
N ASP A 30 25.89 -16.42 6.52
CA ASP A 30 24.64 -15.77 6.87
C ASP A 30 23.46 -16.26 6.02
N SER A 31 22.36 -16.61 6.69
CA SER A 31 21.11 -17.01 6.04
C SER A 31 20.30 -15.78 5.62
N GLU A 32 20.80 -15.05 4.62
CA GLU A 32 20.01 -14.00 3.96
C GLU A 32 18.95 -14.67 3.07
N GLN A 33 17.75 -14.86 3.62
CA GLN A 33 16.58 -15.17 2.80
C GLN A 33 16.26 -13.95 1.95
N VAL A 34 16.78 -13.93 0.72
CA VAL A 34 16.53 -12.88 -0.27
C VAL A 34 15.04 -12.86 -0.61
N ASN A 35 14.29 -12.05 0.13
CA ASN A 35 12.98 -11.59 -0.29
C ASN A 35 13.19 -10.78 -1.56
N LYS A 36 12.60 -11.24 -2.67
CA LYS A 36 12.74 -10.61 -3.98
C LYS A 36 11.85 -9.38 -4.07
N GLN A 37 12.20 -8.33 -3.33
CA GLN A 37 11.70 -6.98 -3.59
C GLN A 37 11.94 -6.62 -5.06
N ALA A 38 10.96 -5.93 -5.66
CA ALA A 38 10.94 -5.68 -7.09
C ALA A 38 12.19 -4.92 -7.56
N PRO A 39 12.73 -5.18 -8.76
CA PRO A 39 14.03 -4.69 -9.22
C PRO A 39 14.10 -3.17 -9.50
N PHE A 40 13.08 -2.40 -9.12
CA PHE A 40 12.98 -0.97 -9.37
C PHE A 40 13.94 -0.12 -8.51
N TYR A 41 14.35 -0.62 -7.35
CA TYR A 41 15.27 0.08 -6.43
C TYR A 41 16.69 -0.52 -6.45
N SER A 42 17.43 -0.30 -7.55
CA SER A 42 18.90 -0.47 -7.57
C SER A 42 19.67 0.86 -7.43
N LYS A 43 18.96 1.96 -7.22
CA LYS A 43 19.52 3.27 -6.87
C LYS A 43 18.84 3.75 -5.61
N GLN A 44 19.61 3.85 -4.52
CA GLN A 44 19.18 4.52 -3.31
C GLN A 44 18.75 5.95 -3.67
N LEU A 45 17.59 6.39 -3.18
CA LEU A 45 17.22 7.81 -3.24
C LEU A 45 18.35 8.62 -2.58
N PRO A 46 18.76 9.78 -3.15
CA PRO A 46 19.86 10.56 -2.61
C PRO A 46 19.56 10.98 -1.16
N THR A 47 20.29 10.37 -0.23
CA THR A 47 20.18 10.65 1.20
C THR A 47 20.57 12.09 1.47
N GLY A 48 19.63 12.92 1.94
CA GLY A 48 19.87 14.32 2.28
C GLY A 48 19.37 15.36 1.28
N SER A 49 18.64 14.98 0.23
CA SER A 49 17.82 15.94 -0.50
C SER A 49 16.70 16.47 0.42
N PRO A 50 16.52 17.78 0.61
CA PRO A 50 15.33 18.32 1.27
C PRO A 50 14.11 17.95 0.42
N ARG A 51 13.26 17.04 0.91
CA ARG A 51 12.22 16.38 0.09
C ARG A 51 11.18 17.34 -0.49
N ILE A 52 10.97 18.52 0.11
CA ILE A 52 10.26 19.65 -0.51
C ILE A 52 11.01 20.96 -0.24
N SER A 53 11.56 21.55 -1.31
CA SER A 53 11.80 22.99 -1.40
C SER A 53 11.04 23.51 -2.62
N LYS A 54 10.15 24.48 -2.42
CA LYS A 54 9.15 24.94 -3.39
C LYS A 54 9.77 25.58 -4.65
N GLU A 55 10.14 24.76 -5.62
CA GLU A 55 10.36 25.15 -7.01
C GLU A 55 10.31 23.90 -7.92
N TYR A 56 9.10 23.38 -8.14
CA TYR A 56 8.91 22.34 -9.15
C TYR A 56 9.03 22.95 -10.55
N ASP A 57 9.74 22.26 -11.43
CA ASP A 57 9.68 22.52 -12.86
C ASP A 57 8.25 22.23 -13.33
N SER A 58 7.44 23.28 -13.47
CA SER A 58 6.02 23.17 -13.82
C SER A 58 5.78 22.55 -15.20
N THR A 59 6.81 22.48 -16.05
CA THR A 59 6.75 21.77 -17.34
C THR A 59 6.80 20.24 -17.18
N LYS A 60 7.25 19.75 -16.02
CA LYS A 60 7.42 18.32 -15.69
C LYS A 60 6.33 17.76 -14.76
N ILE A 61 5.26 18.51 -14.48
CA ILE A 61 4.14 18.01 -13.67
C ILE A 61 2.83 18.01 -14.48
N GLU A 62 1.90 17.13 -14.11
CA GLU A 62 0.53 17.13 -14.61
C GLU A 62 -0.45 16.96 -13.44
N SER A 63 -1.49 17.77 -13.38
CA SER A 63 -2.42 17.83 -12.25
C SER A 63 -3.57 16.84 -12.40
N TYR A 64 -3.82 16.11 -11.32
CA TYR A 64 -4.85 15.10 -11.15
C TYR A 64 -5.50 15.29 -9.76
N ASP A 65 -6.04 16.49 -9.47
CA ASP A 65 -6.61 16.87 -8.14
C ASP A 65 -7.26 15.68 -7.39
N PRO A 66 -6.80 15.33 -6.17
CA PRO A 66 -5.82 16.07 -5.34
C PRO A 66 -4.33 15.81 -5.66
N PHE A 67 -4.04 14.94 -6.62
CA PHE A 67 -2.67 14.48 -6.89
C PHE A 67 -1.97 15.33 -7.96
N ILE A 68 -0.64 15.28 -7.95
CA ILE A 68 0.24 15.69 -9.05
C ILE A 68 1.08 14.49 -9.49
N ILE A 69 1.31 14.34 -10.80
CA ILE A 69 2.18 13.30 -11.37
C ILE A 69 3.44 13.92 -11.98
N TYR A 70 4.58 13.29 -11.76
CA TYR A 70 5.89 13.75 -12.24
C TYR A 70 6.29 13.08 -13.56
N LYS A 71 6.77 13.89 -14.51
CA LYS A 71 7.18 13.52 -15.89
C LYS A 71 8.70 13.58 -16.09
N ASP A 72 9.45 13.27 -15.05
CA ASP A 72 10.91 13.25 -15.03
C ASP A 72 11.51 11.83 -15.15
N GLY A 73 10.65 10.81 -15.27
CA GLY A 73 11.03 9.39 -15.30
C GLY A 73 11.05 8.71 -13.92
N SER A 74 10.74 9.43 -12.83
CA SER A 74 10.54 8.82 -11.50
C SER A 74 9.22 8.07 -11.36
N TYR A 75 8.24 8.39 -12.23
CA TYR A 75 6.84 7.96 -12.13
C TYR A 75 6.19 8.21 -10.76
N MET A 76 6.68 9.24 -10.04
CA MET A 76 6.15 9.68 -8.76
C MET A 76 4.75 10.29 -8.90
N ILE A 77 3.90 10.04 -7.91
CA ILE A 77 2.62 10.69 -7.68
C ILE A 77 2.66 11.25 -6.25
N ALA A 78 2.22 12.49 -6.06
CA ALA A 78 2.21 13.13 -4.76
C ALA A 78 0.87 13.83 -4.48
N ALA A 79 0.53 13.99 -3.21
CA ALA A 79 -0.42 14.97 -2.71
C ALA A 79 0.23 15.71 -1.53
N GLU A 80 0.35 17.04 -1.62
CA GLU A 80 0.99 17.88 -0.60
C GLU A 80 -0.01 18.27 0.49
N MET A 81 -0.04 17.51 1.58
CA MET A 81 -1.13 17.58 2.56
C MET A 81 -0.99 18.78 3.49
N GLU A 82 0.24 19.28 3.66
CA GLU A 82 0.54 20.59 4.26
C GLU A 82 0.10 21.79 3.39
N SER A 83 -0.32 21.58 2.14
CA SER A 83 -0.92 22.66 1.35
C SER A 83 -2.27 23.03 1.94
N LYS A 84 -2.49 24.32 2.19
CA LYS A 84 -3.72 24.82 2.81
C LYS A 84 -4.98 24.38 2.05
N GLU A 85 -4.91 24.30 0.72
CA GLU A 85 -6.02 23.87 -0.13
C GLU A 85 -6.40 22.40 0.12
N LEU A 86 -5.44 21.47 0.10
CA LEU A 86 -5.74 20.05 0.35
C LEU A 86 -6.13 19.81 1.81
N PHE A 87 -5.47 20.50 2.76
CA PHE A 87 -5.81 20.42 4.17
C PHE A 87 -7.26 20.87 4.44
N ASP A 88 -7.63 22.09 4.06
CA ASP A 88 -8.99 22.63 4.26
C ASP A 88 -10.06 21.76 3.57
N LYS A 89 -9.75 21.18 2.39
CA LYS A 89 -10.69 20.40 1.57
C LYS A 89 -10.91 18.99 2.09
N TYR A 90 -9.86 18.29 2.52
CA TYR A 90 -9.92 16.86 2.83
C TYR A 90 -9.80 16.54 4.32
N ASN A 91 -9.04 17.30 5.12
CA ASN A 91 -8.87 17.00 6.55
C ASN A 91 -10.21 16.88 7.31
N PRO A 92 -11.18 17.80 7.15
CA PRO A 92 -12.49 17.68 7.81
C PRO A 92 -13.30 16.43 7.40
N ILE A 93 -13.04 15.88 6.20
CA ILE A 93 -13.70 14.69 5.69
C ILE A 93 -13.12 13.44 6.38
N PHE A 94 -11.80 13.38 6.58
CA PHE A 94 -11.15 12.28 7.31
C PHE A 94 -11.45 12.34 8.82
N GLU A 95 -11.40 13.54 9.42
CA GLU A 95 -11.73 13.76 10.84
C GLU A 95 -13.17 13.33 11.19
N LYS A 96 -14.14 13.55 10.28
CA LYS A 96 -15.53 13.08 10.43
C LYS A 96 -15.65 11.57 10.65
N TYR A 97 -14.68 10.78 10.20
CA TYR A 97 -14.60 9.33 10.40
C TYR A 97 -13.50 8.89 11.38
N GLN A 98 -12.95 9.84 12.16
CA GLN A 98 -11.90 9.60 13.18
C GLN A 98 -10.56 9.11 12.64
N TYR A 99 -10.21 9.54 11.42
CA TYR A 99 -8.89 9.34 10.82
C TYR A 99 -8.08 10.65 10.90
N SER A 100 -6.76 10.56 11.02
CA SER A 100 -5.92 11.78 11.12
C SER A 100 -5.87 12.57 9.81
N GLY A 101 -6.18 11.91 8.68
CA GLY A 101 -6.11 12.53 7.37
C GLY A 101 -4.70 12.89 6.92
N ASN A 102 -3.65 12.30 7.53
CA ASN A 102 -2.24 12.46 7.14
C ASN A 102 -1.83 11.48 6.00
N GLY A 103 -0.56 11.50 5.57
CA GLY A 103 -0.08 10.65 4.47
C GLY A 103 -0.13 9.14 4.73
N TYR A 104 0.09 8.70 5.97
CA TYR A 104 -0.02 7.29 6.39
C TYR A 104 -1.50 6.83 6.40
N SER A 105 -2.37 7.68 6.92
CA SER A 105 -3.83 7.51 6.86
C SER A 105 -4.32 7.38 5.41
N TRP A 106 -3.85 8.26 4.51
CA TRP A 106 -4.15 8.19 3.08
C TRP A 106 -3.60 6.93 2.42
N GLU A 107 -2.41 6.45 2.78
CA GLU A 107 -1.87 5.18 2.27
C GLU A 107 -2.80 4.00 2.59
N GLY A 108 -3.19 3.85 3.86
CA GLY A 108 -4.09 2.77 4.29
C GLY A 108 -5.44 2.79 3.55
N HIS A 109 -6.03 3.98 3.40
CA HIS A 109 -7.28 4.16 2.66
C HIS A 109 -7.14 3.92 1.15
N ILE A 110 -6.10 4.47 0.51
CA ILE A 110 -5.88 4.34 -0.94
C ILE A 110 -5.54 2.90 -1.31
N LYS A 111 -4.78 2.17 -0.49
CA LYS A 111 -4.59 0.72 -0.68
C LYS A 111 -5.92 -0.01 -0.71
N GLN A 112 -6.81 0.25 0.26
CA GLN A 112 -8.15 -0.37 0.30
C GLN A 112 -9.10 0.09 -0.82
N MET A 113 -8.93 1.30 -1.35
CA MET A 113 -9.63 1.74 -2.57
C MET A 113 -9.18 0.91 -3.78
N LEU A 114 -7.88 0.75 -3.96
CA LEU A 114 -7.30 -0.01 -5.06
C LEU A 114 -7.55 -1.52 -4.92
N GLU A 115 -7.58 -2.09 -3.71
CA GLU A 115 -8.01 -3.47 -3.45
C GLU A 115 -9.41 -3.75 -4.05
N LYS A 116 -10.33 -2.77 -3.99
CA LYS A 116 -11.70 -2.90 -4.51
C LYS A 116 -11.84 -2.54 -6.00
N GLU A 117 -11.13 -1.52 -6.49
CA GLU A 117 -11.30 -1.00 -7.86
C GLU A 117 -10.35 -1.64 -8.89
N ASN A 118 -9.09 -1.91 -8.52
CA ASN A 118 -8.11 -2.54 -9.41
C ASN A 118 -6.95 -3.17 -8.60
N PRO A 119 -7.15 -4.36 -7.98
CA PRO A 119 -6.17 -4.97 -7.08
C PRO A 119 -4.86 -5.37 -7.76
N ALA A 120 -4.85 -5.48 -9.10
CA ALA A 120 -3.62 -5.73 -9.85
C ALA A 120 -2.63 -4.55 -9.74
N LEU A 121 -3.14 -3.31 -9.68
CA LEU A 121 -2.33 -2.09 -9.68
C LEU A 121 -1.38 -2.01 -8.48
N LEU A 122 -1.79 -2.54 -7.32
CA LEU A 122 -1.00 -2.55 -6.09
C LEU A 122 0.37 -3.25 -6.23
N LYS A 123 0.52 -4.16 -7.20
CA LYS A 123 1.80 -4.85 -7.47
C LYS A 123 2.82 -3.98 -8.22
N HIS A 124 2.38 -2.84 -8.73
CA HIS A 124 3.13 -1.91 -9.57
C HIS A 124 3.34 -0.55 -8.88
N LEU A 125 3.00 -0.45 -7.59
CA LEU A 125 3.05 0.76 -6.78
C LEU A 125 3.90 0.53 -5.54
N GLN A 126 4.80 1.47 -5.25
CA GLN A 126 5.56 1.54 -4.01
C GLN A 126 5.21 2.84 -3.29
N PHE A 127 4.57 2.72 -2.13
CA PHE A 127 4.19 3.84 -1.29
C PHE A 127 5.37 4.24 -0.39
N ASP A 128 5.55 5.54 -0.17
CA ASP A 128 6.56 6.13 0.73
C ASP A 128 5.96 7.38 1.42
N PRO A 129 4.83 7.24 2.17
CA PRO A 129 4.14 8.38 2.76
C PRO A 129 4.92 9.03 3.91
N GLU A 130 4.62 10.29 4.17
CA GLU A 130 5.11 11.09 5.29
C GLU A 130 3.91 11.76 5.98
N ALA A 131 4.07 12.23 7.22
CA ALA A 131 2.99 12.91 7.93
C ALA A 131 2.42 14.13 7.15
N GLY A 132 3.29 14.89 6.48
CA GLY A 132 2.93 16.08 5.69
C GLY A 132 2.57 15.84 4.22
N GLY A 133 2.65 14.59 3.73
CA GLY A 133 2.45 14.32 2.30
C GLY A 133 2.29 12.84 1.95
N PHE A 134 1.37 12.57 1.04
CA PHE A 134 1.20 11.23 0.46
C PHE A 134 2.09 11.11 -0.80
N TYR A 135 2.92 10.08 -0.86
CA TYR A 135 3.79 9.79 -2.02
C TYR A 135 3.70 8.32 -2.43
N VAL A 136 3.66 8.08 -3.73
CA VAL A 136 3.70 6.74 -4.31
C VAL A 136 4.45 6.76 -5.64
N PHE A 137 5.28 5.75 -5.89
CA PHE A 137 6.06 5.55 -7.10
C PHE A 137 5.45 4.42 -7.92
N ALA A 138 5.21 4.65 -9.20
CA ALA A 138 4.72 3.63 -10.12
C ALA A 138 5.86 2.98 -10.92
N ASP A 139 5.63 1.76 -11.42
CA ASP A 139 6.61 1.04 -12.25
C ASP A 139 6.72 1.57 -13.69
N SER A 140 5.77 2.41 -14.12
CA SER A 140 5.62 2.92 -15.48
C SER A 140 4.65 4.10 -15.53
N GLU A 141 4.75 4.95 -16.56
CA GLU A 141 3.78 6.04 -16.81
C GLU A 141 2.34 5.50 -16.93
N LYS A 142 2.16 4.30 -17.51
CA LYS A 142 0.84 3.67 -17.62
C LYS A 142 0.25 3.40 -16.23
N THR A 143 0.99 2.76 -15.34
CA THR A 143 0.57 2.52 -13.96
C THR A 143 0.33 3.84 -13.22
N GLN A 144 1.21 4.82 -13.41
CA GLN A 144 1.12 6.16 -12.81
C GLN A 144 -0.21 6.85 -13.17
N ARG A 145 -0.55 6.85 -14.46
CA ARG A 145 -1.82 7.40 -14.97
C ARG A 145 -3.02 6.59 -14.50
N GLN A 146 -2.94 5.25 -14.49
CA GLN A 146 -4.03 4.40 -13.99
C GLN A 146 -4.33 4.63 -12.50
N PHE A 147 -3.31 4.85 -11.66
CA PHE A 147 -3.50 5.28 -10.27
C PHE A 147 -4.26 6.60 -10.22
N ALA A 148 -3.73 7.63 -10.90
CA ALA A 148 -4.28 8.96 -10.85
C ALA A 148 -5.73 8.99 -11.39
N ASP A 149 -6.00 8.27 -12.48
CA ASP A 149 -7.34 8.14 -13.06
C ASP A 149 -8.36 7.48 -12.12
N ILE A 150 -7.97 6.51 -11.29
CA ILE A 150 -8.87 5.82 -10.39
C ILE A 150 -9.06 6.65 -9.11
N VAL A 151 -7.96 6.97 -8.44
CA VAL A 151 -8.00 7.54 -7.09
C VAL A 151 -8.50 8.99 -7.12
N SER A 152 -8.09 9.80 -8.11
CA SER A 152 -8.61 11.18 -8.24
C SER A 152 -10.12 11.22 -8.49
N LYS A 153 -10.69 10.23 -9.19
CA LYS A 153 -12.14 10.16 -9.42
C LYS A 153 -12.88 9.87 -8.10
N ILE A 154 -12.31 9.05 -7.21
CA ILE A 154 -12.85 8.82 -5.87
C ILE A 154 -12.75 10.08 -5.02
N PHE A 155 -11.60 10.75 -4.98
CA PHE A 155 -11.40 11.97 -4.19
C PHE A 155 -12.17 13.20 -4.69
N LYS A 156 -12.63 13.21 -5.95
CA LYS A 156 -13.53 14.23 -6.51
C LYS A 156 -15.00 13.96 -6.21
N ASP A 157 -15.37 12.70 -6.02
CA ASP A 157 -16.71 12.26 -5.64
C ASP A 157 -16.77 12.11 -4.11
N ILE A 158 -17.03 13.23 -3.40
CA ILE A 158 -17.04 13.25 -1.93
C ILE A 158 -17.97 12.18 -1.33
N PRO A 159 -19.22 11.97 -1.80
CA PRO A 159 -20.06 10.85 -1.36
C PRO A 159 -19.38 9.47 -1.52
N LYS A 160 -18.67 9.22 -2.63
CA LYS A 160 -17.92 7.97 -2.83
C LYS A 160 -16.70 7.88 -1.90
N LEU A 161 -15.94 8.95 -1.72
CA LEU A 161 -14.84 9.01 -0.74
C LEU A 161 -15.34 8.68 0.67
N GLU A 162 -16.42 9.33 1.13
CA GLU A 162 -17.03 9.08 2.44
C GLU A 162 -17.51 7.63 2.60
N GLN A 163 -18.00 6.99 1.53
CA GLN A 163 -18.33 5.56 1.55
C GLN A 163 -17.09 4.68 1.78
N TYR A 164 -15.93 5.03 1.19
CA TYR A 164 -14.67 4.33 1.46
C TYR A 164 -14.21 4.53 2.89
N LEU A 165 -14.17 5.76 3.39
CA LEU A 165 -13.76 6.06 4.77
C LEU A 165 -14.65 5.31 5.78
N LYS A 166 -15.97 5.35 5.61
CA LYS A 166 -16.94 4.66 6.48
C LYS A 166 -16.81 3.12 6.48
N THR A 167 -16.28 2.53 5.41
CA THR A 167 -16.21 1.06 5.22
C THR A 167 -14.79 0.54 5.12
N ALA A 168 -13.81 1.32 5.61
CA ALA A 168 -12.43 0.90 5.67
C ALA A 168 -12.20 -0.05 6.86
N ASP A 169 -11.36 -1.03 6.63
CA ASP A 169 -10.76 -1.86 7.66
C ASP A 169 -9.74 -1.00 8.44
N ARG A 170 -10.04 -0.71 9.70
CA ARG A 170 -9.22 0.17 10.53
C ARG A 170 -7.91 -0.47 10.98
N GLU A 171 -7.83 -1.81 11.02
CA GLU A 171 -6.60 -2.52 11.36
C GLU A 171 -5.52 -2.41 10.26
N LYS A 172 -5.91 -1.92 9.07
CA LYS A 172 -5.02 -1.66 7.91
C LYS A 172 -4.68 -0.17 7.72
N ILE A 173 -4.96 0.68 8.70
CA ILE A 173 -4.69 2.13 8.63
C ILE A 173 -3.69 2.46 9.74
N ASP A 174 -2.61 3.15 9.38
CA ASP A 174 -1.59 3.62 10.31
C ASP A 174 -1.96 5.06 10.71
N ASP A 175 -2.57 5.20 11.89
CA ASP A 175 -3.21 6.40 12.46
C ASP A 175 -3.08 6.44 14.00
#